data_AF-A0A3Q7NC00-F1
#
_entry.id   AF-A0A3Q7NC00-F1
#
_cell.length_a   1.000
_cell.length_b   1.000
_cell.length_c   1.000
_cell.angle_alpha   90.00
_cell.angle_beta   90.00
_cell.angle_gamma   90.00
#
_symmetry.space_group_name_H-M   'P 1'
#
loop_
_entity.id
_entity.type
_entity.pdbx_description
1 polymer ?
#
loop_
_entity_poly.entity_id
_entity_poly.type
_entity_poly.pdbx_seq_one_letter_code
_entity_poly.pdbx_strand_id
1 'polypeptide(L)'
;MEEAEERHQVEIKVYKQKVKHLLYEHQNNLTEVKAEGTVVMKLAQKEHCTQEGALRKDMRALKVELKERELTNEVVVKNLRLKHMEEITKMRNDFERQVREIEAKYDKKMKMLREELDLRRKTEIHEVEERKNSQINMLMQRHEEAFTDIKNYYNDITLNNLALINSLKEQMEDMRKKEEHLEKEMMEVSVQNKRLADPLQKARDDVNEMQKKLSSYERDKQILLCTKARLKVTEKELKGLQWEHEVLEQRFLKVQQERDELYRKFTAAILEVQQKVGFKNLVLERKLQALSASVEKKEVQFSEVLAASNLDPAALTLVSRKLEDVLESKNNTIKDLQYELARVCKAHNDLLRTYEAKLLAFGIPLDNVGFKPLETAVIGQTLGQGPAGLVGTPT
;
A
#
# COMPACT_ATOMS: atom_id res chain seq x y z
N MET A 1 -111.13 45.26 75.31
CA MET A 1 -110.86 44.13 74.38
C MET A 1 -110.62 44.65 72.97
N GLU A 2 -111.36 45.65 72.49
CA GLU A 2 -111.16 46.29 71.16
C GLU A 2 -109.77 46.93 70.94
N GLU A 3 -109.18 47.62 71.92
CA GLU A 3 -107.84 48.22 71.74
C GLU A 3 -106.69 47.21 71.53
N ALA A 4 -106.87 45.95 71.91
CA ALA A 4 -105.86 44.90 71.70
C ALA A 4 -105.94 44.35 70.26
N GLU A 5 -107.14 44.28 69.69
CA GLU A 5 -107.36 43.85 68.31
C GLU A 5 -106.92 44.92 67.30
N GLU A 6 -107.13 46.20 67.58
CA GLU A 6 -106.62 47.29 66.74
C GLU A 6 -105.08 47.32 66.73
N ARG A 7 -104.44 47.16 67.90
CA ARG A 7 -102.98 47.05 67.99
C ARG A 7 -102.45 45.84 67.20
N HIS A 8 -103.14 44.71 67.27
CA HIS A 8 -102.77 43.51 66.51
C HIS A 8 -102.95 43.68 64.99
N GLN A 9 -104.00 44.36 64.53
CA GLN A 9 -104.18 44.68 63.10
C GLN A 9 -103.10 45.64 62.57
N VAL A 10 -102.68 46.61 63.38
CA VAL A 10 -101.56 47.51 63.05
C VAL A 10 -100.25 46.73 62.96
N GLU A 11 -99.97 45.82 63.90
CA GLU A 11 -98.81 44.92 63.84
C GLU A 11 -98.82 44.05 62.58
N ILE A 12 -99.95 43.45 62.22
CA ILE A 12 -100.08 42.64 60.99
C ILE A 12 -99.78 43.48 59.74
N LYS A 13 -100.24 44.74 59.68
CA LYS A 13 -99.92 45.66 58.59
C LYS A 13 -98.42 45.99 58.54
N VAL A 14 -97.80 46.25 59.70
CA VAL A 14 -96.35 46.49 59.81
C VAL A 14 -95.56 45.26 59.36
N TYR A 15 -95.93 44.05 59.78
CA TYR A 15 -95.29 42.81 59.34
C TYR A 15 -95.47 42.56 57.84
N LYS A 16 -96.68 42.78 57.27
CA LYS A 16 -96.90 42.69 55.82
C LYS A 16 -96.03 43.68 55.04
N GLN A 17 -95.85 44.89 55.56
CA GLN A 17 -95.02 45.91 54.93
C GLN A 17 -93.52 45.57 55.04
N LYS A 18 -93.08 44.99 56.17
CA LYS A 18 -91.73 44.43 56.36
C LYS A 18 -91.45 43.29 55.38
N VAL A 19 -92.39 42.35 55.21
CA VAL A 19 -92.26 41.24 54.24
C VAL A 19 -92.20 41.78 52.81
N LYS A 20 -93.03 42.76 52.45
CA LYS A 20 -92.94 43.43 51.13
C LYS A 20 -91.58 44.10 50.90
N HIS A 21 -91.05 44.79 51.90
CA HIS A 21 -89.74 45.44 51.82
C HIS A 21 -88.62 44.40 51.64
N LEU A 22 -88.62 43.33 52.44
CA LEU A 22 -87.68 42.22 52.33
C LEU A 22 -87.74 41.53 50.96
N LEU A 23 -88.93 41.31 50.41
CA LEU A 23 -89.09 40.72 49.08
C LEU A 23 -88.56 41.65 47.98
N TYR A 24 -88.83 42.96 48.09
CA TYR A 24 -88.31 43.94 47.14
C TYR A 24 -86.79 44.05 47.24
N GLU A 25 -86.23 44.13 48.43
CA GLU A 25 -84.78 44.18 48.67
C GLU A 25 -84.10 42.91 48.18
N HIS A 26 -84.67 41.73 48.46
CA HIS A 26 -84.16 40.46 47.94
C HIS A 26 -84.20 40.43 46.40
N GLN A 27 -85.29 40.86 45.79
CA GLN A 27 -85.40 40.94 44.33
C GLN A 27 -84.38 41.93 43.75
N ASN A 28 -84.17 43.07 44.41
CA ASN A 28 -83.22 44.10 43.98
C ASN A 28 -81.78 43.58 44.07
N ASN A 29 -81.41 42.95 45.20
CA ASN A 29 -80.12 42.29 45.38
C ASN A 29 -79.90 41.17 44.36
N LEU A 30 -80.94 40.38 44.07
CA LEU A 30 -80.87 39.32 43.06
C LEU A 30 -80.63 39.89 41.66
N THR A 31 -81.27 41.03 41.33
CA THR A 31 -81.04 41.71 40.05
C THR A 31 -79.65 42.35 39.96
N GLU A 32 -79.16 42.93 41.05
CA GLU A 32 -77.83 43.52 41.15
C GLU A 32 -76.74 42.46 40.99
N VAL A 33 -76.80 41.37 41.74
CA VAL A 33 -75.87 40.24 41.63
C VAL A 33 -75.89 39.62 40.23
N LYS A 34 -77.06 39.52 39.58
CA LYS A 34 -77.15 39.05 38.19
C LYS A 34 -76.51 40.04 37.20
N ALA A 35 -76.71 41.34 37.40
CA ALA A 35 -76.09 42.37 36.57
C ALA A 35 -74.57 42.38 36.73
N GLU A 36 -74.07 42.36 37.97
CA GLU A 36 -72.64 42.25 38.30
C GLU A 36 -72.02 40.99 37.72
N GLY A 37 -72.67 39.82 37.90
CA GLY A 37 -72.21 38.56 37.32
C GLY A 37 -72.11 38.61 35.79
N THR A 38 -73.06 39.30 35.13
CA THR A 38 -73.03 39.50 33.68
C THR A 38 -71.87 40.41 33.25
N VAL A 39 -71.58 41.47 34.01
CA VAL A 39 -70.46 42.38 33.75
C VAL A 39 -69.12 41.66 33.92
N VAL A 40 -68.95 40.90 35.01
CA VAL A 40 -67.75 40.10 35.26
C VAL A 40 -67.53 39.08 34.15
N MET A 41 -68.59 38.38 33.73
CA MET A 41 -68.50 37.41 32.62
C MET A 41 -68.09 38.07 31.31
N LYS A 42 -68.62 39.26 30.98
CA LYS A 42 -68.22 40.01 29.77
C LYS A 42 -66.78 40.49 29.83
N LEU A 43 -66.30 40.94 31.00
CA LEU A 43 -64.91 41.35 31.19
C LEU A 43 -63.97 40.15 30.98
N ALA A 44 -64.27 39.01 31.63
CA ALA A 44 -63.51 37.78 31.46
C ALA A 44 -63.50 37.30 29.99
N GLN A 45 -64.64 37.36 29.31
CA GLN A 45 -64.73 37.00 27.89
C GLN A 45 -63.89 37.93 27.00
N LYS A 46 -63.91 39.24 27.27
CA LYS A 46 -63.09 40.21 26.54
C LYS A 46 -61.61 39.95 26.76
N GLU A 47 -61.20 39.70 28.00
CA GLU A 47 -59.82 39.39 28.35
C GLU A 47 -59.33 38.10 27.66
N HIS A 48 -60.14 37.04 27.70
CA HIS A 48 -59.86 35.80 26.97
C HIS A 48 -59.73 36.04 25.46
N CYS A 49 -60.63 36.82 24.85
CA CYS A 49 -60.52 37.18 23.42
C CYS A 49 -59.23 37.94 23.11
N THR A 50 -58.79 38.84 23.99
CA THR A 50 -57.53 39.57 23.81
C THR A 50 -56.30 38.67 23.93
N GLN A 51 -56.28 37.76 24.92
CA GLN A 51 -55.22 36.78 25.09
C GLN A 51 -55.13 35.82 23.90
N GLU A 52 -56.28 35.30 23.44
CA GLU A 52 -56.33 34.43 22.26
C GLU A 52 -55.85 35.17 20.99
N GLY A 53 -56.19 36.46 20.86
CA GLY A 53 -55.70 37.31 19.79
C GLY A 53 -54.17 37.50 19.81
N ALA A 54 -53.59 37.69 21.00
CA ALA A 54 -52.14 37.79 21.19
C ALA A 54 -51.44 36.47 20.86
N LEU A 55 -51.91 35.35 21.42
CA LEU A 55 -51.37 34.01 21.14
C LEU A 55 -51.41 33.68 19.63
N ARG A 56 -52.48 34.04 18.92
CA ARG A 56 -52.57 33.86 17.46
C ARG A 56 -51.55 34.72 16.71
N LYS A 57 -51.23 35.93 17.19
CA LYS A 57 -50.18 36.79 16.59
C LYS A 57 -48.80 36.19 16.84
N ASP A 58 -48.51 35.78 18.07
CA ASP A 58 -47.22 35.19 18.44
C ASP A 58 -46.98 33.88 17.69
N MET A 59 -48.01 33.02 17.58
CA MET A 59 -47.93 31.80 16.78
C MET A 59 -47.59 32.09 15.30
N ARG A 60 -48.16 33.15 14.71
CA ARG A 60 -47.82 33.55 13.34
C ARG A 60 -46.40 34.09 13.23
N ALA A 61 -45.95 34.91 14.18
CA ALA A 61 -44.59 35.43 14.23
C ALA A 61 -43.56 34.29 14.35
N LEU A 62 -43.78 33.36 15.28
CA LEU A 62 -42.95 32.17 15.47
C LEU A 62 -42.88 31.29 14.21
N LYS A 63 -43.99 31.14 13.47
CA LYS A 63 -43.99 30.40 12.21
C LYS A 63 -43.12 31.07 11.13
N VAL A 64 -43.14 32.40 11.06
CA VAL A 64 -42.29 33.15 10.11
C VAL A 64 -40.83 33.02 10.51
N GLU A 65 -40.50 33.25 11.79
CA GLU A 65 -39.13 33.13 12.29
C GLU A 65 -38.57 31.72 12.10
N LEU A 66 -39.39 30.69 12.35
CA LEU A 66 -39.02 29.30 12.07
C LEU A 66 -38.67 29.10 10.59
N LYS A 67 -39.49 29.64 9.68
CA LYS A 67 -39.26 29.51 8.24
C LYS A 67 -38.01 30.27 7.77
N GLU A 68 -37.74 31.45 8.31
CA GLU A 68 -36.52 32.20 8.05
C GLU A 68 -35.28 31.45 8.56
N ARG A 69 -35.37 30.85 9.75
CA ARG A 69 -34.29 30.03 10.32
C ARG A 69 -34.05 28.75 9.52
N GLU A 70 -35.10 28.11 9.01
CA GLU A 70 -34.98 26.97 8.10
C GLU A 70 -34.26 27.37 6.80
N LEU A 71 -34.65 28.50 6.19
CA LEU A 71 -34.06 28.96 4.93
C LEU A 71 -32.58 29.33 5.10
N THR A 72 -32.24 30.03 6.17
CA THR A 72 -30.85 30.40 6.48
C THR A 72 -30.00 29.17 6.75
N ASN A 73 -30.52 28.18 7.49
CA ASN A 73 -29.85 26.90 7.70
C ASN A 73 -29.63 26.15 6.37
N GLU A 74 -30.61 26.15 5.47
CA GLU A 74 -30.47 25.51 4.16
C GLU A 74 -29.34 26.15 3.33
N VAL A 75 -29.24 27.49 3.36
CA VAL A 75 -28.14 28.22 2.70
C VAL A 75 -26.79 27.85 3.30
N VAL A 76 -26.67 27.77 4.63
CA VAL A 76 -25.43 27.35 5.30
C VAL A 76 -25.03 25.93 4.90
N VAL A 77 -25.98 24.99 4.87
CA VAL A 77 -25.71 23.60 4.44
C VAL A 77 -25.26 23.56 2.98
N LYS A 78 -25.89 24.34 2.08
CA LYS A 78 -25.47 24.44 0.67
C LYS A 78 -24.04 24.99 0.54
N ASN A 79 -23.72 26.06 1.26
CA ASN A 79 -22.37 26.65 1.26
C ASN A 79 -21.31 25.69 1.80
N LEU A 80 -21.64 24.93 2.85
CA LEU A 80 -20.73 23.92 3.40
C LEU A 80 -20.47 22.80 2.39
N ARG A 81 -21.52 22.33 1.69
CA ARG A 81 -21.38 21.32 0.63
C ARG A 81 -20.53 21.83 -0.54
N LEU A 82 -20.71 23.08 -0.95
CA LEU A 82 -19.90 23.72 -2.00
C LEU A 82 -18.42 23.78 -1.60
N LYS A 83 -18.10 24.26 -0.40
CA LYS A 83 -16.73 24.29 0.11
C LYS A 83 -16.09 22.90 0.17
N HIS A 84 -16.85 21.91 0.63
CA HIS A 84 -16.37 20.53 0.66
C HIS A 84 -16.09 19.99 -0.75
N MET A 85 -16.93 20.31 -1.74
CA MET A 85 -16.70 19.94 -3.14
C MET A 85 -15.44 20.61 -3.71
N GLU A 86 -15.20 21.88 -3.38
CA GLU A 86 -13.99 22.61 -3.77
C GLU A 86 -12.73 21.99 -3.16
N GLU A 87 -12.77 21.63 -1.88
CA GLU A 87 -11.65 20.96 -1.19
C GLU A 87 -11.36 19.58 -1.78
N ILE A 88 -12.40 18.78 -2.06
CA ILE A 88 -12.26 17.49 -2.76
C ILE A 88 -11.61 17.69 -4.12
N THR A 89 -12.06 18.70 -4.89
CA THR A 89 -11.51 18.98 -6.22
C THR A 89 -10.05 19.41 -6.14
N LYS A 90 -9.67 20.24 -5.17
CA LYS A 90 -8.27 20.63 -4.93
C LYS A 90 -7.41 19.42 -4.60
N MET A 91 -7.84 18.56 -3.67
CA MET A 91 -7.10 17.34 -3.34
C MET A 91 -6.95 16.41 -4.54
N ARG A 92 -8.00 16.24 -5.35
CA ARG A 92 -7.92 15.44 -6.59
C ARG A 92 -6.88 16.01 -7.55
N ASN A 93 -6.88 17.31 -7.79
CA ASN A 93 -5.90 17.97 -8.66
C ASN A 93 -4.47 17.83 -8.12
N ASP A 94 -4.28 17.92 -6.80
CA ASP A 94 -2.98 17.74 -6.17
C ASP A 94 -2.46 16.31 -6.33
N PHE A 95 -3.30 15.30 -6.11
CA PHE A 95 -2.94 13.91 -6.35
C PHE A 95 -2.66 13.63 -7.81
N GLU A 96 -3.47 14.17 -8.72
CA GLU A 96 -3.25 14.01 -10.16
C GLU A 96 -1.91 14.63 -10.60
N ARG A 97 -1.56 15.81 -10.07
CA ARG A 97 -0.25 16.42 -10.29
C ARG A 97 0.87 15.54 -9.76
N GLN A 98 0.78 15.05 -8.53
CA GLN A 98 1.81 14.19 -7.93
C GLN A 98 2.01 12.90 -8.74
N VAL A 99 0.92 12.28 -9.22
CA VAL A 99 0.99 11.10 -10.10
C VAL A 99 1.73 11.44 -11.38
N ARG A 100 1.37 12.53 -12.07
CA ARG A 100 2.06 12.95 -13.31
C ARG A 100 3.55 13.26 -13.08
N GLU A 101 3.90 13.88 -11.96
CA GLU A 101 5.30 14.17 -11.62
C GLU A 101 6.10 12.89 -11.38
N ILE A 102 5.51 11.91 -10.69
CA ILE A 102 6.12 10.60 -10.45
C ILE A 102 6.30 9.86 -11.78
N GLU A 103 5.26 9.78 -12.61
CA GLU A 103 5.31 9.15 -13.94
C GLU A 103 6.40 9.80 -14.80
N ALA A 104 6.41 11.13 -14.91
CA ALA A 104 7.42 11.85 -15.69
C ALA A 104 8.85 11.60 -15.18
N LYS A 105 9.04 11.51 -13.86
CA LYS A 105 10.34 11.22 -13.25
C LYS A 105 10.82 9.81 -13.61
N TYR A 106 9.94 8.82 -13.55
CA TYR A 106 10.31 7.43 -13.88
C TYR A 106 10.48 7.22 -15.39
N ASP A 107 9.66 7.87 -16.22
CA ASP A 107 9.84 7.87 -17.67
C ASP A 107 11.19 8.47 -18.08
N LYS A 108 11.57 9.60 -17.46
CA LYS A 108 12.88 10.21 -17.70
C LYS A 108 14.02 9.27 -17.29
N LYS A 109 13.93 8.64 -16.11
CA LYS A 109 14.93 7.65 -15.67
C LYS A 109 15.04 6.46 -16.63
N MET A 110 13.90 5.96 -17.11
CA MET A 110 13.85 4.84 -18.04
C MET A 110 14.47 5.20 -19.40
N LYS A 111 14.20 6.41 -19.90
CA LYS A 111 14.83 6.93 -21.13
C LYS A 111 16.33 7.08 -20.98
N MET A 112 16.80 7.72 -19.90
CA MET A 112 18.23 7.89 -19.65
C MET A 112 18.97 6.55 -19.54
N LEU A 113 18.39 5.56 -18.84
CA LEU A 113 18.99 4.24 -18.72
C LEU A 113 19.08 3.52 -20.08
N ARG A 114 18.05 3.64 -20.93
CA ARG A 114 18.09 3.09 -22.29
C ARG A 114 19.18 3.75 -23.12
N GLU A 115 19.26 5.08 -23.08
CA GLU A 115 20.29 5.84 -23.80
C GLU A 115 21.71 5.48 -23.32
N GLU A 116 21.90 5.29 -22.02
CA GLU A 116 23.18 4.87 -21.43
C GLU A 116 23.58 3.47 -21.87
N LEU A 117 22.64 2.51 -21.83
CA LEU A 117 22.90 1.13 -22.27
C LEU A 117 23.16 1.05 -23.79
N ASP A 118 22.43 1.81 -24.59
CA ASP A 118 22.64 1.90 -26.04
C ASP A 118 24.00 2.55 -26.36
N LEU A 119 24.38 3.60 -25.64
CA LEU A 119 25.69 4.23 -25.79
C LEU A 119 26.81 3.25 -25.43
N ARG A 120 26.68 2.56 -24.28
CA ARG A 120 27.66 1.54 -23.85
C ARG A 120 27.81 0.43 -24.89
N ARG A 121 26.69 -0.10 -25.40
CA ARG A 121 26.69 -1.11 -26.47
C ARG A 121 27.41 -0.58 -27.72
N LYS A 122 27.12 0.65 -28.15
CA LYS A 122 27.78 1.27 -29.31
C LYS A 122 29.29 1.39 -29.08
N THR A 123 29.72 1.86 -27.91
CA THR A 123 31.14 1.98 -27.57
C THR A 123 31.84 0.63 -27.58
N GLU A 124 31.26 -0.39 -26.94
CA GLU A 124 31.82 -1.75 -26.92
C GLU A 124 31.95 -2.34 -28.32
N ILE A 125 30.98 -2.09 -29.22
CA ILE A 125 31.05 -2.49 -30.63
C ILE A 125 32.21 -1.78 -31.34
N HIS A 126 32.31 -0.45 -31.21
CA HIS A 126 33.39 0.32 -31.86
C HIS A 126 34.77 -0.13 -31.37
N GLU A 127 34.95 -0.37 -30.06
CA GLU A 127 36.22 -0.88 -29.52
C GLU A 127 36.59 -2.26 -30.07
N VAL A 128 35.61 -3.15 -30.24
CA VAL A 128 35.82 -4.47 -30.85
C VAL A 128 36.20 -4.33 -32.33
N GLU A 129 35.50 -3.46 -33.06
CA GLU A 129 35.76 -3.19 -34.48
C GLU A 129 37.16 -2.60 -34.68
N GLU A 130 37.56 -1.60 -33.89
CA GLU A 130 38.90 -1.00 -33.96
C GLU A 130 40.00 -2.01 -33.67
N ARG A 131 39.82 -2.87 -32.66
CA ARG A 131 40.79 -3.96 -32.37
C ARG A 131 40.88 -4.96 -33.51
N LYS A 132 39.75 -5.36 -34.10
CA LYS A 132 39.72 -6.29 -35.23
C LYS A 132 40.35 -5.67 -36.48
N ASN A 133 40.03 -4.41 -36.78
CA ASN A 133 40.62 -3.67 -37.90
C ASN A 133 42.13 -3.54 -37.73
N SER A 134 42.61 -3.22 -36.52
CA SER A 134 44.04 -3.20 -36.20
C SER A 134 44.70 -4.55 -36.42
N GLN A 135 44.05 -5.65 -36.03
CA GLN A 135 44.56 -7.01 -36.25
C GLN A 135 44.58 -7.38 -37.75
N ILE A 136 43.57 -7.00 -38.51
CA ILE A 136 43.51 -7.19 -39.96
C ILE A 136 44.66 -6.43 -40.64
N ASN A 137 44.87 -5.16 -40.28
CA ASN A 137 45.97 -4.35 -40.82
C ASN A 137 47.34 -4.95 -40.52
N MET A 138 47.55 -5.41 -39.28
CA MET A 138 48.80 -6.09 -38.91
C MET A 138 49.01 -7.38 -39.70
N LEU A 139 47.95 -8.17 -39.90
CA LEU A 139 48.01 -9.40 -40.67
C LEU A 139 48.31 -9.11 -42.15
N MET A 140 47.68 -8.10 -42.73
CA MET A 140 47.97 -7.65 -44.09
C MET A 140 49.43 -7.22 -44.25
N GLN A 141 49.96 -6.43 -43.30
CA GLN A 141 51.36 -6.01 -43.32
C GLN A 141 52.31 -7.21 -43.25
N ARG A 142 52.06 -8.16 -42.34
CA ARG A 142 52.85 -9.40 -42.22
C ARG A 142 52.81 -10.24 -43.50
N HIS A 143 51.66 -10.30 -44.16
CA HIS A 143 51.54 -10.99 -45.44
C HIS A 143 52.33 -10.27 -46.54
N GLU A 144 52.26 -8.95 -46.63
CA GLU A 144 53.05 -8.17 -47.60
C GLU A 144 54.56 -8.34 -47.40
N GLU A 145 55.01 -8.33 -46.13
CA GLU A 145 56.40 -8.61 -45.75
C GLU A 145 56.80 -10.02 -46.21
N ALA A 146 56.00 -11.04 -45.88
CA ALA A 146 56.28 -12.43 -46.27
C ALA A 146 56.28 -12.62 -47.80
N PHE A 147 55.37 -11.96 -48.53
CA PHE A 147 55.35 -11.98 -49.99
C PHE A 147 56.60 -11.32 -50.58
N THR A 148 57.04 -10.22 -49.99
CA THR A 148 58.27 -9.52 -50.38
C THR A 148 59.50 -10.41 -50.14
N ASP A 149 59.58 -11.07 -48.99
CA ASP A 149 60.66 -12.00 -48.66
C ASP A 149 60.71 -13.18 -49.63
N ILE A 150 59.56 -13.77 -49.97
CA ILE A 150 59.47 -14.85 -50.96
C ILE A 150 59.93 -14.36 -52.34
N LYS A 151 59.49 -13.17 -52.76
CA LYS A 151 59.90 -12.57 -54.04
C LYS A 151 61.41 -12.35 -54.08
N ASN A 152 62.00 -11.84 -53.00
CA ASN A 152 63.43 -11.63 -52.88
C ASN A 152 64.19 -12.97 -52.92
N TYR A 153 63.71 -14.00 -52.21
CA TYR A 153 64.29 -15.34 -52.24
C TYR A 153 64.35 -15.93 -53.66
N TYR A 154 63.25 -15.83 -54.44
CA TYR A 154 63.25 -16.31 -55.82
C TYR A 154 64.09 -15.44 -56.76
N ASN A 155 64.14 -14.13 -56.55
CA ASN A 155 65.04 -13.24 -57.28
C ASN A 155 66.51 -13.61 -57.01
N ASP A 156 66.88 -13.87 -55.76
CA ASP A 156 68.23 -14.29 -55.37
C ASP A 156 68.59 -15.65 -55.98
N ILE A 157 67.67 -16.62 -55.98
CA ILE A 157 67.86 -17.89 -56.71
C ILE A 157 68.06 -17.61 -58.20
N THR A 158 67.28 -16.73 -58.79
CA THR A 158 67.38 -16.41 -60.23
C THR A 158 68.72 -15.75 -60.55
N LEU A 159 69.17 -14.81 -59.72
CA LEU A 159 70.48 -14.17 -59.84
C LEU A 159 71.62 -15.18 -59.64
N ASN A 160 71.53 -16.04 -58.62
CA ASN A 160 72.51 -17.10 -58.38
C ASN A 160 72.54 -18.11 -59.53
N ASN A 161 71.39 -18.50 -60.08
CA ASN A 161 71.29 -19.37 -61.24
C ASN A 161 71.88 -18.69 -62.49
N LEU A 162 71.65 -17.39 -62.69
CA LEU A 162 72.23 -16.65 -63.79
C LEU A 162 73.76 -16.54 -63.66
N ALA A 163 74.25 -16.27 -62.44
CA ALA A 163 75.66 -16.25 -62.11
C ALA A 163 76.30 -17.63 -62.30
N LEU A 164 75.63 -18.70 -61.88
CA LEU A 164 76.05 -20.08 -62.10
C LEU A 164 76.06 -20.43 -63.59
N ILE A 165 75.05 -20.04 -64.36
CA ILE A 165 75.01 -20.25 -65.82
C ILE A 165 76.17 -19.51 -66.49
N ASN A 166 76.45 -18.27 -66.08
CA ASN A 166 77.59 -17.51 -66.62
C ASN A 166 78.92 -18.17 -66.25
N SER A 167 79.09 -18.60 -65.00
CA SER A 167 80.27 -19.34 -64.55
C SER A 167 80.42 -20.67 -65.29
N LEU A 168 79.33 -21.41 -65.53
CA LEU A 168 79.34 -22.65 -66.28
C LEU A 168 79.64 -22.43 -67.77
N LYS A 169 79.22 -21.30 -68.35
CA LYS A 169 79.60 -20.92 -69.72
C LYS A 169 81.09 -20.59 -69.83
N GLU A 170 81.63 -19.86 -68.86
CA GLU A 170 83.06 -19.55 -68.78
C GLU A 170 83.88 -20.84 -68.55
N GLN A 171 83.42 -21.70 -67.65
CA GLN A 171 83.99 -23.02 -67.44
C GLN A 171 83.83 -23.93 -68.65
N MET A 172 82.74 -23.86 -69.43
CA MET A 172 82.60 -24.62 -70.68
C MET A 172 83.57 -24.13 -71.74
N GLU A 173 83.85 -22.83 -71.83
CA GLU A 173 84.85 -22.30 -72.75
C GLU A 173 86.28 -22.73 -72.36
N ASP A 174 86.56 -22.78 -71.05
CA ASP A 174 87.82 -23.32 -70.52
C ASP A 174 87.90 -24.84 -70.60
N MET A 175 86.78 -25.55 -70.40
CA MET A 175 86.67 -27.00 -70.55
C MET A 175 86.81 -27.39 -72.01
N ARG A 176 86.30 -26.63 -72.98
CA ARG A 176 86.52 -26.90 -74.42
C ARG A 176 88.01 -26.86 -74.78
N LYS A 177 88.78 -25.96 -74.13
CA LYS A 177 90.25 -25.91 -74.24
C LYS A 177 90.94 -27.06 -73.51
N LYS A 178 90.34 -27.58 -72.43
CA LYS A 178 90.85 -28.73 -71.67
C LYS A 178 90.37 -30.07 -72.20
N GLU A 179 89.28 -30.15 -72.96
CA GLU A 179 88.68 -31.36 -73.53
C GLU A 179 89.52 -31.86 -74.71
N GLU A 180 90.09 -30.95 -75.51
CA GLU A 180 91.21 -31.27 -76.42
C GLU A 180 92.44 -31.87 -75.69
N HIS A 181 92.55 -31.67 -74.36
CA HIS A 181 93.64 -32.15 -73.52
C HIS A 181 93.27 -33.42 -72.71
N LEU A 182 92.02 -33.56 -72.28
CA LEU A 182 91.51 -34.58 -71.36
C LEU A 182 90.76 -35.72 -72.09
N GLU A 183 90.54 -35.63 -73.39
CA GLU A 183 90.20 -36.78 -74.25
C GLU A 183 91.30 -37.87 -74.20
N LYS A 184 92.48 -37.54 -73.66
CA LYS A 184 93.59 -38.47 -73.35
C LYS A 184 93.54 -39.12 -71.95
N GLU A 185 92.82 -38.58 -70.99
CA GLU A 185 92.82 -39.08 -69.59
C GLU A 185 91.49 -39.73 -69.18
N MET A 186 90.46 -39.64 -70.02
CA MET A 186 89.11 -40.15 -69.80
C MET A 186 88.94 -41.66 -70.12
N MET A 187 89.95 -42.50 -69.88
CA MET A 187 89.80 -43.97 -69.91
C MET A 187 89.93 -44.63 -68.53
N GLU A 188 90.51 -43.97 -67.51
CA GLU A 188 90.85 -44.62 -66.24
C GLU A 188 89.83 -44.39 -65.10
N VAL A 189 89.05 -43.31 -65.10
CA VAL A 189 88.18 -42.95 -63.96
C VAL A 189 86.79 -43.62 -64.02
N SER A 190 86.40 -44.20 -65.15
CA SER A 190 85.07 -44.81 -65.35
C SER A 190 84.82 -46.09 -64.52
N VAL A 191 85.87 -46.72 -63.98
CA VAL A 191 85.75 -48.00 -63.26
C VAL A 191 85.58 -47.83 -61.76
N GLN A 192 86.03 -46.72 -61.16
CA GLN A 192 85.92 -46.51 -59.71
C GLN A 192 84.56 -45.95 -59.27
N ASN A 193 83.82 -45.26 -60.16
CA ASN A 193 82.53 -44.65 -59.83
C ASN A 193 81.38 -45.68 -59.67
N LYS A 194 81.55 -46.90 -60.18
CA LYS A 194 80.54 -47.98 -60.09
C LYS A 194 80.51 -48.73 -58.75
N ARG A 195 81.51 -48.54 -57.86
CA ARG A 195 81.64 -49.32 -56.61
C ARG A 195 81.14 -48.60 -55.35
N LEU A 196 80.86 -47.30 -55.43
CA LEU A 196 80.47 -46.44 -54.30
C LEU A 196 78.98 -46.03 -54.31
N ALA A 197 78.23 -46.39 -55.36
CA ALA A 197 76.85 -45.96 -55.57
C ALA A 197 75.85 -46.60 -54.58
N ASP A 198 75.94 -47.92 -54.37
CA ASP A 198 74.97 -48.66 -53.54
C ASP A 198 75.07 -48.38 -52.02
N PRO A 199 76.27 -48.25 -51.41
CA PRO A 199 76.39 -47.85 -50.00
C PRO A 199 75.92 -46.41 -49.76
N LEU A 200 76.13 -45.52 -50.73
CA LEU A 200 75.71 -44.12 -50.66
C LEU A 200 74.18 -44.00 -50.76
N GLN A 201 73.52 -44.84 -51.57
CA GLN A 201 72.07 -44.86 -51.69
C GLN A 201 71.39 -45.36 -50.41
N LYS A 202 71.88 -46.45 -49.80
CA LYS A 202 71.34 -46.93 -48.50
C LYS A 202 71.50 -45.91 -47.37
N ALA A 203 72.65 -45.27 -47.27
CA ALA A 203 72.86 -44.22 -46.26
C ALA A 203 71.93 -43.00 -46.48
N ARG A 204 71.61 -42.66 -47.74
CA ARG A 204 70.63 -41.60 -48.06
C ARG A 204 69.21 -42.00 -47.69
N ASP A 205 68.82 -43.25 -47.92
CA ASP A 205 67.49 -43.75 -47.58
C ASP A 205 67.29 -43.81 -46.05
N ASP A 206 68.30 -44.25 -45.30
CA ASP A 206 68.29 -44.24 -43.83
C ASP A 206 68.23 -42.81 -43.26
N VAL A 207 68.98 -41.86 -43.85
CA VAL A 207 68.91 -40.45 -43.46
C VAL A 207 67.52 -39.86 -43.74
N ASN A 208 66.92 -40.19 -44.88
CA ASN A 208 65.55 -39.78 -45.21
C ASN A 208 64.51 -40.37 -44.24
N GLU A 209 64.65 -41.64 -43.85
CA GLU A 209 63.75 -42.26 -42.88
C GLU A 209 63.89 -41.63 -41.49
N MET A 210 65.12 -41.36 -41.04
CA MET A 210 65.37 -40.69 -39.78
C MET A 210 64.87 -39.24 -39.78
N GLN A 211 65.02 -38.51 -40.89
CA GLN A 211 64.43 -37.17 -41.06
C GLN A 211 62.90 -37.20 -40.98
N LYS A 212 62.24 -38.20 -41.59
CA LYS A 212 60.79 -38.37 -41.47
C LYS A 212 60.37 -38.63 -40.02
N LYS A 213 61.05 -39.54 -39.32
CA LYS A 213 60.78 -39.85 -37.90
C LYS A 213 61.00 -38.63 -37.00
N LEU A 214 62.03 -37.83 -37.26
CA LEU A 214 62.30 -36.59 -36.54
C LEU A 214 61.16 -35.58 -36.77
N SER A 215 60.71 -35.40 -38.02
CA SER A 215 59.61 -34.50 -38.35
C SER A 215 58.27 -34.91 -37.70
N SER A 216 58.00 -36.22 -37.58
CA SER A 216 56.82 -36.71 -36.86
C SER A 216 56.93 -36.46 -35.37
N TYR A 217 58.11 -36.69 -34.78
CA TYR A 217 58.34 -36.44 -33.36
C TYR A 217 58.21 -34.95 -33.00
N GLU A 218 58.72 -34.05 -33.85
CA GLU A 218 58.55 -32.61 -33.69
C GLU A 218 57.08 -32.18 -33.75
N ARG A 219 56.31 -32.76 -34.68
CA ARG A 219 54.86 -32.53 -34.77
C ARG A 219 54.12 -33.01 -33.52
N ASP A 220 54.43 -34.21 -33.04
CA ASP A 220 53.81 -34.79 -31.84
C ASP A 220 54.15 -33.97 -30.58
N LYS A 221 55.40 -33.48 -30.49
CA LYS A 221 55.82 -32.56 -29.43
C LYS A 221 55.00 -31.27 -29.43
N GLN A 222 54.73 -30.70 -30.61
CA GLN A 222 53.91 -29.50 -30.72
C GLN A 222 52.45 -29.77 -30.34
N ILE A 223 51.88 -30.90 -30.77
CA ILE A 223 50.52 -31.32 -30.37
C ILE A 223 50.44 -31.50 -28.85
N LEU A 224 51.44 -32.14 -28.24
CA LEU A 224 51.50 -32.33 -26.79
C LEU A 224 51.55 -31.00 -26.02
N LEU A 225 52.26 -30.00 -26.53
CA LEU A 225 52.29 -28.67 -25.93
C LEU A 225 50.91 -28.00 -26.01
N CYS A 226 50.26 -28.04 -27.17
CA CYS A 226 48.92 -27.49 -27.37
C CYS A 226 47.87 -28.19 -26.47
N THR A 227 47.92 -29.51 -26.36
CA THR A 227 46.97 -30.26 -25.51
C THR A 227 47.21 -30.01 -24.03
N LYS A 228 48.46 -29.91 -23.56
CA LYS A 228 48.78 -29.51 -22.19
C LYS A 228 48.29 -28.11 -21.86
N ALA A 229 48.45 -27.15 -22.78
CA ALA A 229 47.94 -25.80 -22.59
C ALA A 229 46.40 -25.80 -22.47
N ARG A 230 45.71 -26.55 -23.34
CA ARG A 230 44.26 -26.69 -23.28
C ARG A 230 43.79 -27.37 -21.99
N LEU A 231 44.46 -28.43 -21.56
CA LEU A 231 44.16 -29.13 -20.30
C LEU A 231 44.25 -28.17 -19.11
N LYS A 232 45.31 -27.35 -19.04
CA LYS A 232 45.51 -26.37 -17.96
C LYS A 232 44.38 -25.33 -17.91
N VAL A 233 43.90 -24.87 -19.07
CA VAL A 233 42.75 -23.95 -19.13
C VAL A 233 41.48 -24.63 -18.64
N THR A 234 41.19 -25.84 -19.13
CA THR A 234 40.00 -26.59 -18.71
C THR A 234 40.01 -26.96 -17.22
N GLU A 235 41.18 -27.26 -16.64
CA GLU A 235 41.33 -27.51 -15.20
C GLU A 235 41.05 -26.26 -14.36
N LYS A 236 41.45 -25.08 -14.86
CA LYS A 236 41.16 -23.80 -14.19
C LYS A 236 39.66 -23.49 -14.25
N GLU A 237 39.03 -23.69 -15.41
CA GLU A 237 37.58 -23.54 -15.60
C GLU A 237 36.81 -24.49 -14.68
N LEU A 238 37.21 -25.76 -14.62
CA LEU A 238 36.59 -26.76 -13.74
C LEU A 238 36.66 -26.34 -12.27
N LYS A 239 37.82 -25.86 -11.81
CA LYS A 239 37.97 -25.36 -10.43
C LYS A 239 37.10 -24.14 -10.15
N GLY A 240 36.97 -23.22 -11.13
CA GLY A 240 36.07 -22.08 -11.04
C GLY A 240 34.62 -22.53 -10.89
N LEU A 241 34.18 -23.46 -11.75
CA LEU A 241 32.82 -23.99 -11.74
C LEU A 241 32.49 -24.76 -10.46
N GLN A 242 33.45 -25.52 -9.92
CA GLN A 242 33.31 -26.20 -8.64
C GLN A 242 33.10 -25.20 -7.48
N TRP A 243 33.85 -24.10 -7.47
CA TRP A 243 33.68 -23.06 -6.45
C TRP A 243 32.32 -22.37 -6.57
N GLU A 244 31.91 -22.02 -7.79
CA GLU A 244 30.58 -21.44 -8.03
C GLU A 244 29.46 -22.37 -7.60
N HIS A 245 29.59 -23.68 -7.87
CA HIS A 245 28.63 -24.69 -7.46
C HIS A 245 28.49 -24.76 -5.94
N GLU A 246 29.61 -24.84 -5.20
CA GLU A 246 29.61 -24.87 -3.73
C GLU A 246 28.95 -23.63 -3.13
N VAL A 247 29.28 -22.44 -3.67
CA VAL A 247 28.66 -21.18 -3.22
C VAL A 247 27.14 -21.19 -3.47
N LEU A 248 26.72 -21.69 -4.62
CA LEU A 248 25.30 -21.74 -4.98
C LEU A 248 24.55 -22.76 -4.12
N GLU A 249 25.16 -23.90 -3.81
CA GLU A 249 24.61 -24.93 -2.95
C GLU A 249 24.42 -24.42 -1.52
N GLN A 250 25.41 -23.71 -0.96
CA GLN A 250 25.29 -23.07 0.35
C GLN A 250 24.18 -22.02 0.39
N ARG A 251 24.06 -21.19 -0.66
CA ARG A 251 22.96 -20.21 -0.78
C ARG A 251 21.60 -20.90 -0.86
N PHE A 252 21.51 -21.98 -1.64
CA PHE A 252 20.28 -22.76 -1.77
C PHE A 252 19.84 -23.34 -0.42
N LEU A 253 20.77 -23.96 0.32
CA LEU A 253 20.48 -24.50 1.65
C LEU A 253 19.99 -23.42 2.61
N LYS A 254 20.59 -22.23 2.59
CA LYS A 254 20.15 -21.11 3.43
C LYS A 254 18.72 -20.66 3.08
N VAL A 255 18.42 -20.48 1.79
CA VAL A 255 17.07 -20.09 1.33
C VAL A 255 16.04 -21.16 1.69
N GLN A 256 16.40 -22.43 1.60
CA GLN A 256 15.54 -23.53 1.99
C GLN A 256 15.23 -23.51 3.50
N GLN A 257 16.23 -23.23 4.34
CA GLN A 257 16.05 -23.07 5.78
C GLN A 257 15.14 -21.88 6.11
N GLU A 258 15.35 -20.73 5.47
CA GLU A 258 14.52 -19.53 5.65
C GLU A 258 13.06 -19.79 5.27
N ARG A 259 12.83 -20.50 4.15
CA ARG A 259 11.49 -20.93 3.73
C ARG A 259 10.85 -21.82 4.79
N ASP A 260 11.57 -22.83 5.26
CA ASP A 260 11.03 -23.81 6.23
C ASP A 260 10.73 -23.15 7.58
N GLU A 261 11.58 -22.23 8.02
CA GLU A 261 11.34 -21.43 9.23
C GLU A 261 10.12 -20.54 9.08
N LEU A 262 9.97 -19.85 7.94
CA LEU A 262 8.81 -19.01 7.66
C LEU A 262 7.52 -19.82 7.68
N TYR A 263 7.54 -21.01 7.07
CA TYR A 263 6.38 -21.91 7.05
C TYR A 263 5.99 -22.38 8.46
N ARG A 264 6.98 -22.72 9.30
CA ARG A 264 6.74 -23.07 10.71
C ARG A 264 6.16 -21.91 11.49
N LYS A 265 6.72 -20.70 11.35
CA LYS A 265 6.23 -19.49 12.02
C LYS A 265 4.80 -19.15 11.62
N PHE A 266 4.50 -19.22 10.32
CA PHE A 266 3.16 -19.00 9.81
C PHE A 266 2.14 -19.98 10.40
N THR A 267 2.48 -21.27 10.40
CA THR A 267 1.63 -22.31 10.98
C THR A 267 1.41 -22.09 12.47
N ALA A 268 2.46 -21.77 13.23
CA ALA A 268 2.37 -21.46 14.64
C ALA A 268 1.47 -20.24 14.92
N ALA A 269 1.63 -19.16 14.14
CA ALA A 269 0.82 -17.96 14.28
C ALA A 269 -0.67 -18.21 14.01
N ILE A 270 -0.99 -19.02 12.99
CA ILE A 270 -2.39 -19.43 12.73
C ILE A 270 -2.97 -20.18 13.92
N LEU A 271 -2.25 -21.17 14.44
CA LEU A 271 -2.71 -21.96 15.59
C LEU A 271 -2.90 -21.09 16.83
N GLU A 272 -2.00 -20.14 17.08
CA GLU A 272 -2.12 -19.20 18.21
C GLU A 272 -3.36 -18.31 18.08
N VAL A 273 -3.63 -17.76 16.89
CA VAL A 273 -4.83 -16.94 16.64
C VAL A 273 -6.09 -17.79 16.80
N GLN A 274 -6.11 -19.01 16.23
CA GLN A 274 -7.23 -19.93 16.39
C GLN A 274 -7.48 -20.28 17.86
N GLN A 275 -6.42 -20.53 18.63
CA GLN A 275 -6.51 -20.82 20.06
C GLN A 275 -7.06 -19.62 20.85
N LYS A 276 -6.57 -18.41 20.57
CA LYS A 276 -7.05 -17.17 21.22
C LYS A 276 -8.52 -16.90 20.93
N VAL A 277 -8.93 -17.02 19.67
CA VAL A 277 -10.34 -16.87 19.27
C VAL A 277 -11.20 -17.97 19.89
N GLY A 278 -10.73 -19.22 19.89
CA GLY A 278 -11.39 -20.35 20.52
C GLY A 278 -11.62 -20.15 22.01
N PHE A 279 -10.61 -19.67 22.74
CA PHE A 279 -10.74 -19.35 24.17
C PHE A 279 -11.74 -18.21 24.41
N LYS A 280 -11.70 -17.15 23.60
CA LYS A 280 -12.66 -16.04 23.69
C LYS A 280 -14.10 -16.53 23.47
N ASN A 281 -14.32 -17.37 22.45
CA ASN A 281 -15.62 -17.96 22.17
C ASN A 281 -16.11 -18.82 23.34
N LEU A 282 -15.24 -19.67 23.89
CA LEU A 282 -15.57 -20.50 25.04
C LEU A 282 -15.98 -19.68 26.27
N VAL A 283 -15.29 -18.58 26.54
CA VAL A 283 -15.63 -17.66 27.64
C VAL A 283 -16.99 -16.98 27.39
N LEU A 284 -17.25 -16.54 26.16
CA LEU A 284 -18.53 -15.95 25.77
C LEU A 284 -19.67 -16.95 25.89
N GLU A 285 -19.48 -18.18 25.43
CA GLU A 285 -20.46 -19.27 25.57
C GLU A 285 -20.78 -19.55 27.04
N ARG A 286 -19.77 -19.67 27.90
CA ARG A 286 -19.98 -19.86 29.35
C ARG A 286 -20.72 -18.68 29.98
N LYS A 287 -20.38 -17.45 29.59
CA LYS A 287 -21.09 -16.25 30.09
C LYS A 287 -22.55 -16.25 29.63
N LEU A 288 -22.81 -16.64 28.39
CA LEU A 288 -24.16 -16.74 27.84
C LEU A 288 -24.97 -17.82 28.58
N GLN A 289 -24.38 -19.00 28.80
CA GLN A 289 -25.00 -20.07 29.59
C GLN A 289 -25.33 -19.62 31.01
N ALA A 290 -24.39 -18.96 31.69
CA ALA A 290 -24.62 -18.44 33.04
C ALA A 290 -25.73 -17.38 33.09
N LEU A 291 -25.77 -16.47 32.12
CA LEU A 291 -26.83 -15.47 31.99
C LEU A 291 -28.18 -16.13 31.69
N SER A 292 -28.24 -17.13 30.80
CA SER A 292 -29.45 -17.89 30.49
C SER A 292 -30.01 -18.58 31.73
N ALA A 293 -29.16 -19.29 32.48
CA ALA A 293 -29.56 -19.94 33.73
C ALA A 293 -30.06 -18.92 34.78
N SER A 294 -29.46 -17.71 34.81
CA SER A 294 -29.94 -16.63 35.68
C SER A 294 -31.31 -16.11 35.25
N VAL A 295 -31.57 -15.99 33.95
CA VAL A 295 -32.88 -15.58 33.40
C VAL A 295 -33.93 -16.63 33.72
N GLU A 296 -33.66 -17.90 33.43
CA GLU A 296 -34.57 -19.02 33.74
C GLU A 296 -34.92 -19.06 35.24
N LYS A 297 -33.93 -18.93 36.12
CA LYS A 297 -34.16 -18.86 37.57
C LYS A 297 -35.06 -17.69 37.96
N LYS A 298 -34.85 -16.51 37.36
CA LYS A 298 -35.66 -15.32 37.63
C LYS A 298 -37.09 -15.46 37.11
N GLU A 299 -37.26 -16.10 35.96
CA GLU A 299 -38.57 -16.38 35.36
C GLU A 299 -39.39 -17.36 36.21
N VAL A 300 -38.75 -18.42 36.74
CA VAL A 300 -39.39 -19.35 37.69
C VAL A 300 -39.79 -18.61 38.97
N GLN A 301 -38.87 -17.85 39.59
CA GLN A 301 -39.17 -17.07 40.80
C GLN A 301 -40.32 -16.07 40.58
N PHE A 302 -40.34 -15.41 39.43
CA PHE A 302 -41.40 -14.48 39.06
C PHE A 302 -42.74 -15.21 38.91
N SER A 303 -42.75 -16.35 38.22
CA SER A 303 -43.94 -17.18 38.02
C SER A 303 -44.53 -17.69 39.35
N GLU A 304 -43.67 -18.12 40.28
CA GLU A 304 -44.09 -18.53 41.63
C GLU A 304 -44.76 -17.39 42.41
N VAL A 305 -44.16 -16.20 42.40
CA VAL A 305 -44.71 -15.01 43.09
C VAL A 305 -46.05 -14.60 42.47
N LEU A 306 -46.17 -14.63 41.14
CA LEU A 306 -47.41 -14.32 40.46
C LEU A 306 -48.53 -15.31 40.83
N ALA A 307 -48.22 -16.60 40.86
CA ALA A 307 -49.17 -17.64 41.26
C ALA A 307 -49.61 -17.49 42.73
N ALA A 308 -48.69 -17.15 43.64
CA ALA A 308 -49.00 -16.97 45.06
C ALA A 308 -49.83 -15.71 45.35
N SER A 309 -49.73 -14.67 44.51
CA SER A 309 -50.32 -13.36 44.77
C SER A 309 -51.80 -13.24 44.34
N ASN A 310 -52.34 -14.22 43.58
CA ASN A 310 -53.74 -14.24 43.10
C ASN A 310 -54.24 -12.89 42.53
N LEU A 311 -53.37 -12.18 41.80
CA LEU A 311 -53.68 -10.87 41.22
C LEU A 311 -54.52 -11.03 39.96
N ASP A 312 -55.36 -10.02 39.65
CA ASP A 312 -56.10 -9.98 38.38
C ASP A 312 -55.13 -9.98 37.18
N PRO A 313 -55.18 -10.99 36.29
CA PRO A 313 -54.28 -11.10 35.15
C PRO A 313 -54.32 -9.90 34.20
N ALA A 314 -55.48 -9.25 34.05
CA ALA A 314 -55.64 -8.11 33.14
C ALA A 314 -54.93 -6.86 33.70
N ALA A 315 -55.11 -6.56 34.99
CA ALA A 315 -54.41 -5.47 35.66
C ALA A 315 -52.89 -5.68 35.70
N LEU A 316 -52.43 -6.90 35.95
CA LEU A 316 -51.00 -7.24 35.99
C LEU A 316 -50.33 -7.04 34.62
N THR A 317 -50.95 -7.53 33.55
CA THR A 317 -50.43 -7.38 32.18
C THR A 317 -50.31 -5.91 31.79
N LEU A 318 -51.28 -5.07 32.17
CA LEU A 318 -51.25 -3.64 31.91
C LEU A 318 -50.10 -2.93 32.65
N VAL A 319 -49.86 -3.29 33.91
CA VAL A 319 -48.77 -2.72 34.71
C VAL A 319 -47.41 -3.18 34.21
N SER A 320 -47.24 -4.47 33.90
CA SER A 320 -46.00 -5.01 33.31
C SER A 320 -45.66 -4.32 32.00
N ARG A 321 -46.64 -4.15 31.10
CA ARG A 321 -46.42 -3.46 29.82
C ARG A 321 -46.01 -2.00 29.99
N LYS A 322 -46.68 -1.26 30.89
CA LYS A 322 -46.28 0.12 31.22
C LYS A 322 -44.86 0.19 31.79
N LEU A 323 -44.48 -0.77 32.63
CA LEU A 323 -43.12 -0.82 33.19
C LEU A 323 -42.09 -1.13 32.11
N GLU A 324 -42.41 -2.03 31.19
CA GLU A 324 -41.57 -2.40 30.05
C GLU A 324 -41.36 -1.21 29.10
N ASP A 325 -42.42 -0.47 28.77
CA ASP A 325 -42.33 0.76 27.98
C ASP A 325 -41.41 1.81 28.64
N VAL A 326 -41.49 1.96 29.97
CA VAL A 326 -40.63 2.88 30.74
C VAL A 326 -39.18 2.40 30.76
N LEU A 327 -38.94 1.09 30.93
CA LEU A 327 -37.60 0.51 30.89
C LEU A 327 -36.96 0.66 29.51
N GLU A 328 -37.72 0.41 28.45
CA GLU A 328 -37.26 0.58 27.07
C GLU A 328 -36.95 2.04 26.76
N SER A 329 -37.82 2.98 27.16
CA SER A 329 -37.57 4.42 27.04
C SER A 329 -36.28 4.85 27.77
N LYS A 330 -36.08 4.36 29.01
CA LYS A 330 -34.84 4.63 29.76
C LYS A 330 -33.62 4.02 29.10
N ASN A 331 -33.70 2.77 28.61
CA ASN A 331 -32.59 2.10 27.92
C ASN A 331 -32.19 2.84 26.64
N ASN A 332 -33.17 3.32 25.86
CA ASN A 332 -32.91 4.14 24.67
C ASN A 332 -32.26 5.47 25.05
N THR A 333 -32.75 6.13 26.11
CA THR A 333 -32.12 7.35 26.64
C THR A 333 -30.67 7.10 27.07
N ILE A 334 -30.38 5.96 27.71
CA ILE A 334 -29.00 5.59 28.09
C ILE A 334 -28.12 5.42 26.84
N LYS A 335 -28.61 4.72 25.81
CA LYS A 335 -27.87 4.55 24.54
C LYS A 335 -27.60 5.89 23.86
N ASP A 336 -28.61 6.76 23.80
CA ASP A 336 -28.50 8.09 23.21
C ASP A 336 -27.49 8.94 23.97
N LEU A 337 -27.54 8.96 25.31
CA LEU A 337 -26.58 9.68 26.14
C LEU A 337 -25.15 9.13 26.02
N GLN A 338 -24.99 7.80 25.91
CA GLN A 338 -23.67 7.19 25.66
C GLN A 338 -23.12 7.59 24.28
N TYR A 339 -23.97 7.60 23.26
CA TYR A 339 -23.59 8.06 21.93
C TYR A 339 -23.22 9.55 21.92
N GLU A 340 -24.01 10.38 22.59
CA GLU A 340 -23.77 11.82 22.74
C GLU A 340 -22.45 12.08 23.48
N LEU A 341 -22.19 11.36 24.57
CA LEU A 341 -20.93 11.43 25.28
C LEU A 341 -19.76 11.05 24.38
N ALA A 342 -19.86 9.95 23.63
CA ALA A 342 -18.83 9.54 22.68
C ALA A 342 -18.60 10.60 21.59
N ARG A 343 -19.67 11.20 21.07
CA ARG A 343 -19.61 12.28 20.07
C ARG A 343 -18.89 13.51 20.61
N VAL A 344 -19.19 13.92 21.84
CA VAL A 344 -18.55 15.07 22.49
C VAL A 344 -17.09 14.79 22.80
N CYS A 345 -16.76 13.62 23.38
CA CYS A 345 -15.37 13.22 23.63
C CYS A 345 -14.54 13.19 22.34
N LYS A 346 -15.15 12.73 21.24
CA LYS A 346 -14.49 12.77 19.92
C LYS A 346 -14.27 14.20 19.45
N ALA A 347 -15.30 15.05 19.49
CA ALA A 347 -15.20 16.44 19.08
C ALA A 347 -14.13 17.20 19.90
N HIS A 348 -14.03 16.90 21.20
CA HIS A 348 -12.97 17.43 22.08
C HIS A 348 -11.57 16.98 21.64
N ASN A 349 -11.37 15.68 21.42
CA ASN A 349 -10.08 15.14 20.98
C ASN A 349 -9.68 15.62 19.58
N ASP A 350 -10.62 15.72 18.64
CA ASP A 350 -10.38 16.27 17.31
C ASP A 350 -10.01 17.75 17.38
N LEU A 351 -10.70 18.52 18.24
CA LEU A 351 -10.39 19.93 18.48
C LEU A 351 -8.98 20.09 19.06
N LEU A 352 -8.59 19.29 20.06
CA LEU A 352 -7.23 19.28 20.61
C LEU A 352 -6.19 19.07 19.51
N ARG A 353 -6.37 18.06 18.66
CA ARG A 353 -5.45 17.79 17.53
C ARG A 353 -5.38 18.94 16.54
N THR A 354 -6.51 19.59 16.24
CA THR A 354 -6.51 20.76 15.36
C THR A 354 -5.75 21.94 15.97
N TYR A 355 -5.87 22.16 17.28
CA TYR A 355 -5.10 23.20 17.97
C TYR A 355 -3.61 22.88 17.98
N GLU A 356 -3.23 21.65 18.29
CA GLU A 356 -1.82 21.22 18.25
C GLU A 356 -1.22 21.42 16.85
N ALA A 357 -1.94 21.00 15.81
CA ALA A 357 -1.53 21.19 14.43
C ALA A 357 -1.39 22.67 14.05
N LYS A 358 -2.29 23.54 14.56
CA LYS A 358 -2.21 24.99 14.33
C LYS A 358 -1.04 25.63 15.08
N LEU A 359 -0.79 25.26 16.33
CA LEU A 359 0.35 25.75 17.12
C LEU A 359 1.67 25.42 16.41
N LEU A 360 1.81 24.17 15.96
CA LEU A 360 2.96 23.74 15.17
C LEU A 360 3.10 24.52 13.85
N ALA A 361 1.98 24.76 13.15
CA ALA A 361 1.99 25.54 11.90
C ALA A 361 2.43 27.00 12.09
N PHE A 362 2.18 27.59 13.27
CA PHE A 362 2.68 28.92 13.65
C PHE A 362 4.08 28.90 14.27
N GLY A 363 4.74 27.74 14.28
CA GLY A 363 6.10 27.59 14.82
C GLY A 363 6.17 27.62 16.35
N ILE A 364 5.06 27.38 17.05
CA ILE A 364 5.00 27.31 18.51
C ILE A 364 5.18 25.83 18.91
N PRO A 365 6.30 25.45 19.55
CA PRO A 365 6.49 24.11 20.08
C PRO A 365 5.44 23.77 21.14
N LEU A 366 4.92 22.54 21.12
CA LEU A 366 3.90 22.07 22.06
C LEU A 366 4.40 22.06 23.53
N ASP A 367 5.72 22.04 23.73
CA ASP A 367 6.36 22.12 25.05
C ASP A 367 6.23 23.52 25.69
N ASN A 368 5.97 24.57 24.88
CA ASN A 368 5.89 25.95 25.35
C ASN A 368 4.52 26.32 25.95
N VAL A 369 3.54 25.42 25.88
CA VAL A 369 2.14 25.69 26.28
C VAL A 369 1.95 25.53 27.80
N GLY A 370 2.92 24.91 28.50
CA GLY A 370 2.97 24.85 29.97
C GLY A 370 1.92 23.94 30.63
N PHE A 371 1.03 23.31 29.88
CA PHE A 371 0.08 22.31 30.34
C PHE A 371 -0.10 21.20 29.32
N LYS A 372 -0.47 19.99 29.78
CA LYS A 372 -0.79 18.85 28.91
C LYS A 372 -2.31 18.66 28.89
N PRO A 373 -2.98 18.83 27.74
CA PRO A 373 -4.41 18.58 27.65
C PRO A 373 -4.75 17.13 28.01
N LEU A 374 -5.84 16.91 28.75
CA LEU A 374 -6.35 15.57 29.02
C LEU A 374 -7.20 15.12 27.82
N GLU A 375 -6.75 14.06 27.15
CA GLU A 375 -7.58 13.38 26.16
C GLU A 375 -8.74 12.67 26.86
N THR A 376 -9.96 12.92 26.39
CA THR A 376 -11.15 12.26 26.93
C THR A 376 -11.25 10.85 26.37
N ALA A 377 -11.20 9.84 27.24
CA ALA A 377 -11.43 8.44 26.91
C ALA A 377 -12.79 7.97 27.43
N VAL A 378 -13.61 7.38 26.56
CA VAL A 378 -14.85 6.70 26.98
C VAL A 378 -14.46 5.32 27.49
N ILE A 379 -14.75 5.02 28.76
CA ILE A 379 -14.41 3.73 29.39
C ILE A 379 -15.05 2.60 28.58
N GLY A 380 -14.23 1.68 28.06
CA GLY A 380 -14.67 0.50 27.31
C GLY A 380 -14.94 0.71 25.81
N GLN A 381 -14.67 1.91 25.25
CA GLN A 381 -14.81 2.19 23.82
C GLN A 381 -13.56 2.88 23.26
N THR A 382 -13.04 2.37 22.14
CA THR A 382 -11.99 3.04 21.36
C THR A 382 -12.62 3.98 20.34
N LEU A 383 -12.41 5.29 20.52
CA LEU A 383 -12.87 6.31 19.58
C LEU A 383 -12.00 6.28 18.31
N GLY A 384 -12.62 6.31 17.14
CA GLY A 384 -11.92 6.29 15.86
C GLY A 384 -11.15 7.59 15.61
N GLN A 385 -9.91 7.49 15.11
CA GLN A 385 -9.04 8.65 14.88
C GLN A 385 -9.34 9.44 13.58
N GLY A 386 -10.23 8.93 12.73
CA GLY A 386 -10.61 9.57 11.47
C GLY A 386 -11.84 10.49 11.60
N PRO A 387 -12.02 11.48 10.70
CA PRO A 387 -13.09 12.47 10.77
C PRO A 387 -14.51 11.86 10.82
N ALA A 388 -14.71 10.64 10.27
CA ALA A 388 -16.00 9.93 10.30
C ALA A 388 -16.10 8.76 11.31
N GLY A 389 -15.03 8.39 12.02
CA GLY A 389 -15.04 7.23 12.92
C GLY A 389 -15.67 7.56 14.27
N LEU A 390 -16.99 7.46 14.42
CA LEU A 390 -17.65 7.76 15.70
C LEU A 390 -17.56 6.63 16.73
N VAL A 391 -17.38 5.37 16.32
CA VAL A 391 -17.19 4.23 17.24
C VAL A 391 -16.46 3.10 16.50
N GLY A 392 -15.36 2.57 17.07
CA GLY A 392 -14.88 1.23 16.74
C GLY A 392 -15.64 0.20 17.58
N THR A 393 -16.12 -0.88 16.98
CA THR A 393 -16.81 -1.98 17.68
C THR A 393 -16.02 -2.39 18.93
N PRO A 394 -16.68 -2.67 20.08
CA PRO A 394 -15.99 -3.09 21.29
C PRO A 394 -15.20 -4.37 21.01
N THR A 395 -13.93 -4.38 21.36
CA THR A 395 -13.07 -5.58 21.36
C THR A 395 -13.58 -6.63 22.32
#